data_AF-A0A0G1XPW5-F1
#
_entry.id   AF-A0A0G1XPW5-F1
#
_cell.length_a   1.000
_cell.length_b   1.000
_cell.length_c   1.000
_cell.angle_alpha   90.00
_cell.angle_beta   90.00
_cell.angle_gamma   90.00
#
_symmetry.space_group_name_H-M   'P 1'
#
loop_
_entity.id
_entity.type
_entity.pdbx_description
1 polymer ?
#
loop_
_entity_poly.entity_id
_entity_poly.type
_entity_poly.pdbx_seq_one_letter_code
_entity_poly.pdbx_strand_id
1 'polypeptide(L)'
;MTHHLYTLHFGEHDFRIVSARVDESPNAAVTAWGGEFLPRPGGMATSSRDPDQLGICGTVRFAPHLFREMEDTDIALTGVLPGNVVYTQNGIALLANRGETVELTLRQTHLAQEEVA
;
A
#
# COMPACT_ATOMS: atom_id res chain seq x y z
N MET A 1 -18.01 15.52 2.37
CA MET A 1 -17.33 14.29 1.91
C MET A 1 -16.51 13.77 3.07
N THR A 2 -16.67 12.50 3.42
CA THR A 2 -15.91 11.86 4.50
C THR A 2 -14.57 11.40 3.93
N HIS A 3 -13.47 11.76 4.60
CA HIS A 3 -12.15 11.27 4.24
C HIS A 3 -11.72 10.20 5.24
N HIS A 4 -10.98 9.21 4.75
CA HIS A 4 -10.48 8.11 5.55
C HIS A 4 -8.97 7.97 5.40
N LEU A 5 -8.30 7.50 6.45
CA LEU A 5 -6.89 7.15 6.40
C LEU A 5 -6.74 5.75 5.79
N TYR A 6 -6.05 5.66 4.67
CA TYR A 6 -5.68 4.43 4.00
C TYR A 6 -4.19 4.15 4.20
N THR A 7 -3.84 2.92 4.52
CA THR A 7 -2.47 2.47 4.76
C THR A 7 -2.14 1.22 3.97
N LEU A 8 -0.92 1.14 3.46
CA LEU A 8 -0.37 -0.03 2.76
C LEU A 8 0.55 -0.83 3.66
N HIS A 9 0.44 -2.15 3.57
CA HIS A 9 1.20 -3.12 4.36
C HIS A 9 1.69 -4.25 3.45
N PHE A 10 2.83 -4.88 3.76
CA PHE A 10 3.34 -6.01 2.97
C PHE A 10 2.49 -7.29 3.07
N GLY A 11 1.53 -7.33 4.00
CA GLY A 11 0.57 -8.42 4.10
C GLY A 11 -0.47 -8.18 5.19
N GLU A 12 -1.42 -9.10 5.29
CA GLU A 12 -2.54 -9.01 6.25
C GLU A 12 -2.09 -9.12 7.70
N HIS A 13 -0.90 -9.64 7.98
CA HIS A 13 -0.35 -9.75 9.33
C HIS A 13 0.82 -8.78 9.59
N ASP A 14 1.15 -7.93 8.61
CA ASP A 14 2.14 -6.87 8.80
C ASP A 14 1.41 -5.59 9.21
N PHE A 15 1.88 -4.98 10.30
CA PHE A 15 1.37 -3.70 10.80
C PHE A 15 2.28 -2.53 10.44
N ARG A 16 3.43 -2.80 9.80
CA ARG A 16 4.33 -1.74 9.34
C ARG A 16 3.73 -1.06 8.13
N ILE A 17 3.51 0.24 8.32
CA ILE A 17 2.96 1.10 7.28
C ILE A 17 4.06 1.37 6.25
N VAL A 18 3.85 0.89 5.02
CA VAL A 18 4.68 1.20 3.86
C VAL A 18 4.40 2.62 3.38
N SER A 19 3.12 2.97 3.33
CA SER A 19 2.65 4.30 2.95
C SER A 19 1.27 4.55 3.54
N ALA A 20 0.95 5.83 3.73
CA ALA A 20 -0.34 6.27 4.22
C ALA A 20 -0.85 7.44 3.39
N ARG A 21 -2.16 7.51 3.17
CA ARG A 21 -2.81 8.65 2.52
C ARG A 21 -4.22 8.83 3.06
N VAL A 22 -4.69 10.08 3.07
CA VAL A 22 -6.07 10.44 3.37
C VAL A 22 -6.80 10.68 2.05
N ASP A 23 -7.86 9.92 1.81
CA ASP A 23 -8.66 10.01 0.58
C ASP A 23 -10.15 9.77 0.85
N GLU A 24 -10.98 10.02 -0.17
CA GLU A 24 -12.43 9.80 -0.13
C GLU A 24 -12.85 8.33 -0.30
N SER A 25 -11.99 7.49 -0.89
CA SER A 25 -12.31 6.08 -1.14
C SER A 25 -11.05 5.22 -1.31
N PRO A 26 -11.16 3.88 -1.13
CA PRO A 26 -10.04 2.97 -1.38
C PRO A 26 -9.48 3.09 -2.80
N ASN A 27 -10.37 3.23 -3.79
CA ASN A 27 -9.97 3.32 -5.18
C ASN A 27 -9.22 4.63 -5.49
N ALA A 28 -9.63 5.75 -4.88
CA ALA A 28 -8.94 7.03 -5.02
C ALA A 28 -7.52 6.95 -4.44
N ALA A 29 -7.37 6.37 -3.24
CA ALA A 29 -6.06 6.17 -2.60
C ALA A 29 -5.12 5.33 -3.46
N VAL A 30 -5.63 4.20 -3.98
CA VAL A 30 -4.89 3.28 -4.85
C VAL A 30 -4.47 3.93 -6.15
N THR A 31 -5.39 4.63 -6.81
CA THR A 31 -5.11 5.38 -8.05
C THR A 31 -4.03 6.43 -7.82
N ALA A 32 -4.08 7.14 -6.68
CA ALA A 32 -3.07 8.12 -6.33
C ALA A 32 -1.70 7.50 -6.03
N TRP A 33 -1.63 6.23 -5.62
CA TRP A 33 -0.38 5.50 -5.56
C TRP A 33 0.06 4.92 -6.90
N GLY A 34 -0.81 4.87 -7.91
CA GLY A 34 -0.56 4.28 -9.23
C GLY A 34 -0.69 2.75 -9.27
N GLY A 35 -1.32 2.16 -8.24
CA GLY A 35 -1.63 0.73 -8.21
C GLY A 35 -3.00 0.39 -8.81
N GLU A 36 -3.27 -0.90 -8.93
CA GLU A 36 -4.58 -1.47 -9.24
C GLU A 36 -5.26 -1.94 -7.95
N PHE A 37 -6.52 -1.55 -7.73
CA PHE A 37 -7.26 -1.96 -6.54
C PHE A 37 -8.01 -3.26 -6.75
N LEU A 38 -7.74 -4.25 -5.90
CA LEU A 38 -8.41 -5.54 -5.85
C LEU A 38 -9.25 -5.61 -4.58
N PRO A 39 -10.58 -5.37 -4.64
CA PRO A 39 -11.41 -5.35 -3.45
C PRO A 39 -11.46 -6.72 -2.78
N ARG A 40 -11.46 -6.74 -1.45
CA ARG A 40 -11.63 -7.98 -0.68
C ARG A 40 -13.00 -8.60 -0.96
N PRO A 41 -13.09 -9.93 -1.17
CA PRO A 41 -14.37 -10.62 -1.21
C PRO A 41 -15.18 -10.38 0.08
N GLY A 42 -16.43 -9.94 -0.06
CA GLY A 42 -17.28 -9.59 1.08
C GLY A 42 -17.10 -8.16 1.61
N GLY A 43 -16.24 -7.35 0.98
CA GLY A 43 -16.02 -5.95 1.35
C GLY A 43 -15.09 -5.78 2.54
N MET A 44 -15.08 -4.55 3.09
CA MET A 44 -14.22 -4.22 4.23
C MET A 44 -14.69 -4.91 5.50
N ALA A 45 -13.76 -5.55 6.21
CA ALA A 45 -14.06 -6.12 7.53
C ALA A 45 -14.14 -4.99 8.58
N THR A 46 -15.36 -4.51 8.82
CA THR A 46 -15.66 -3.51 9.85
C THR A 46 -15.71 -4.09 11.26
N SER A 47 -15.87 -5.40 11.38
CA SER A 47 -15.84 -6.13 12.65
C SER A 47 -15.21 -7.51 12.43
N SER A 48 -14.35 -7.94 13.35
CA SER A 48 -13.69 -9.24 13.33
C SER A 48 -13.27 -9.62 14.74
N ARG A 49 -13.26 -10.93 15.04
CA ARG A 49 -12.64 -11.47 16.27
C ARG A 49 -11.12 -11.59 16.14
N ASP A 50 -10.64 -11.56 14.91
CA ASP A 50 -9.23 -11.47 14.58
C ASP A 50 -8.87 -10.00 14.29
N PRO A 51 -8.08 -9.33 15.15
CA PRO A 51 -7.71 -7.93 14.97
C PRO A 51 -6.92 -7.69 13.68
N ASP A 52 -6.20 -8.70 13.19
CA ASP A 52 -5.41 -8.60 11.97
C ASP A 52 -6.32 -8.39 10.75
N GLN A 53 -7.58 -8.82 10.82
CA GLN A 53 -8.53 -8.70 9.73
C GLN A 53 -9.26 -7.35 9.69
N LEU A 54 -9.20 -6.55 10.76
CA LEU A 54 -9.95 -5.30 10.87
C LEU A 54 -9.47 -4.24 9.89
N GLY A 55 -10.42 -3.56 9.26
CA GLY A 55 -10.16 -2.44 8.35
C GLY A 55 -9.55 -2.84 7.00
N ILE A 56 -9.28 -4.12 6.74
CA ILE A 56 -8.77 -4.58 5.44
C ILE A 56 -9.83 -4.32 4.37
N CYS A 57 -9.49 -3.50 3.38
CA CYS A 57 -10.34 -3.17 2.24
C CYS A 57 -10.10 -4.12 1.06
N GLY A 58 -8.87 -4.62 0.91
CA GLY A 58 -8.44 -5.40 -0.24
C GLY A 58 -6.94 -5.34 -0.44
N THR A 59 -6.52 -5.60 -1.67
CA THR A 59 -5.11 -5.63 -2.09
C THR A 59 -4.86 -4.54 -3.12
N VAL A 60 -3.65 -3.99 -3.10
CA VAL A 60 -3.13 -3.06 -4.10
C VAL A 60 -2.05 -3.77 -4.88
N ARG A 61 -2.25 -3.87 -6.19
CA ARG A 61 -1.31 -4.54 -7.10
C ARG A 61 -0.51 -3.49 -7.87
N PHE A 62 0.81 -3.59 -7.82
CA PHE A 62 1.74 -2.77 -8.60
C PHE A 62 2.33 -3.61 -9.73
N ALA A 63 1.98 -3.26 -10.96
CA ALA A 63 2.40 -4.00 -12.13
C ALA A 63 3.89 -3.77 -12.45
N PRO A 64 4.62 -4.78 -12.98
CA PRO A 64 6.06 -4.70 -13.20
C PRO A 64 6.51 -3.54 -14.09
N HIS A 65 5.69 -3.17 -15.08
CA HIS A 65 5.99 -2.09 -16.03
C HIS A 65 6.00 -0.68 -15.40
N LEU A 66 5.52 -0.56 -14.16
CA LEU A 66 5.56 0.69 -13.40
C LEU A 66 6.90 0.90 -12.69
N PHE A 67 7.67 -0.18 -12.49
CA PHE A 67 8.96 -0.11 -11.80
C PHE A 67 10.03 0.41 -12.76
N ARG A 68 10.88 1.30 -12.25
CA ARG A 68 12.11 1.73 -12.93
C ARG A 68 13.27 0.86 -12.49
N GLU A 69 14.21 0.62 -13.40
CA GLU A 69 15.45 -0.04 -13.02
C GLU A 69 16.28 0.88 -12.13
N MET A 70 16.95 0.30 -11.14
CA MET A 70 17.91 1.04 -10.33
C MET A 70 19.19 1.21 -11.14
N GLU A 71 19.68 2.44 -11.23
CA GLU A 71 21.00 2.70 -11.82
C GLU A 71 22.10 2.25 -10.86
N ASP A 72 23.32 2.04 -11.38
CA ASP A 72 24.47 1.63 -10.56
C ASP A 72 24.70 2.56 -9.36
N THR A 73 24.42 3.87 -9.53
CA THR A 73 24.48 4.85 -8.46
C THR A 73 23.43 4.58 -7.37
N ASP A 74 22.19 4.27 -7.75
CA ASP A 74 21.10 3.94 -6.81
C ASP A 74 21.44 2.65 -6.04
N ILE A 75 21.97 1.64 -6.74
CA ILE A 75 22.42 0.37 -6.15
C ILE A 75 23.52 0.63 -5.11
N ALA A 76 24.52 1.45 -5.45
CA ALA A 76 25.61 1.80 -4.55
C ALA A 76 25.16 2.56 -3.30
N LEU A 77 24.18 3.47 -3.44
CA LEU A 77 23.65 4.26 -2.33
C LEU A 77 22.73 3.46 -1.40
N THR A 78 22.00 2.50 -1.92
CA THR A 78 21.01 1.72 -1.17
C THR A 78 21.55 0.39 -0.64
N GLY A 79 22.69 -0.09 -1.15
CA GLY A 79 23.26 -1.39 -0.79
C GLY A 79 22.45 -2.58 -1.31
N VAL A 80 21.56 -2.33 -2.26
CA VAL A 80 20.67 -3.34 -2.85
C VAL A 80 21.44 -4.20 -3.85
N LEU A 81 21.03 -5.45 -4.05
CA LEU A 81 21.65 -6.32 -5.04
C LEU A 81 21.27 -5.93 -6.48
N PRO A 82 22.18 -6.08 -7.45
CA PRO A 82 21.86 -5.95 -8.86
C PRO A 82 20.73 -6.89 -9.28
N GLY A 83 19.78 -6.39 -10.09
CA GLY A 83 18.64 -7.16 -10.58
C GLY A 83 17.28 -6.77 -9.99
N ASN A 84 17.28 -5.93 -8.95
CA ASN A 84 16.06 -5.33 -8.41
C ASN A 84 15.64 -4.09 -9.19
N VAL A 85 14.33 -3.90 -9.30
CA VAL A 85 13.67 -2.71 -9.83
C VAL A 85 12.97 -1.99 -8.68
N VAL A 86 12.80 -0.67 -8.80
CA VAL A 86 12.17 0.16 -7.78
C VAL A 86 10.94 0.87 -8.35
N TYR A 87 9.86 0.91 -7.58
CA TYR A 87 8.69 1.73 -7.89
C TYR A 87 8.70 2.98 -7.04
N THR A 88 8.68 4.15 -7.68
CA THR A 88 8.63 5.45 -6.99
C THR A 88 7.54 6.34 -7.54
N GLN A 89 6.31 6.17 -7.06
CA GLN A 89 5.21 7.09 -7.34
C GLN A 89 4.69 7.69 -6.03
N ASN A 90 4.58 9.02 -5.99
CA ASN A 90 3.98 9.80 -4.89
C ASN A 90 4.45 9.38 -3.47
N GLY A 91 5.76 9.12 -3.32
CA GLY A 91 6.40 8.90 -2.02
C GLY A 91 6.48 7.45 -1.54
N ILE A 92 6.06 6.46 -2.34
CA ILE A 92 6.31 5.05 -2.05
C ILE A 92 7.59 4.61 -2.75
N ALA A 93 8.49 3.94 -2.05
CA ALA A 93 9.58 3.17 -2.66
C ALA A 93 9.34 1.68 -2.43
N LEU A 94 9.05 0.92 -3.49
CA LEU A 94 8.92 -0.55 -3.43
C LEU A 94 10.04 -1.20 -4.22
N LEU A 95 10.72 -2.19 -3.65
CA LEU A 95 11.66 -3.04 -4.39
C LEU A 95 10.95 -4.32 -4.86
N ALA A 96 11.29 -4.75 -6.07
CA ALA A 96 10.84 -6.00 -6.65
C ALA A 96 11.94 -6.61 -7.54
N ASN A 97 11.88 -7.91 -7.81
CA ASN A 97 12.70 -8.48 -8.88
C ASN A 97 12.14 -8.08 -10.25
N ARG A 98 12.98 -8.08 -11.29
CA ARG A 98 12.53 -7.76 -12.65
C ARG A 98 11.39 -8.71 -13.09
N GLY A 99 10.27 -8.13 -13.51
CA GLY A 99 9.08 -8.86 -13.96
C GLY A 99 8.14 -9.30 -12.83
N GLU A 100 8.50 -9.04 -11.58
CA GLU A 100 7.68 -9.37 -10.43
C GLU A 100 6.60 -8.30 -10.19
N THR A 101 5.41 -8.77 -9.83
CA THR A 101 4.31 -7.92 -9.37
C THR A 101 4.39 -7.79 -7.85
N VAL A 102 4.26 -6.58 -7.31
CA VAL A 102 4.18 -6.39 -5.86
C VAL A 102 2.72 -6.21 -5.46
N GLU A 103 2.30 -6.95 -4.44
CA GLU A 103 0.98 -6.83 -3.84
C GLU A 103 1.10 -6.36 -2.40
N LEU A 104 0.31 -5.34 -2.02
CA LEU A 104 0.24 -4.80 -0.67
C LEU A 104 -1.19 -4.85 -0.16
N THR A 105 -1.36 -5.11 1.14
CA THR A 105 -2.68 -5.05 1.78
C THR A 105 -3.07 -3.59 2.04
N LEU A 106 -4.29 -3.22 1.61
CA LEU A 106 -4.89 -1.93 1.89
C LEU A 106 -5.76 -2.01 3.14
N ARG A 107 -5.47 -1.14 4.12
CA ARG A 107 -6.30 -0.98 5.31
C ARG A 107 -6.87 0.43 5.40
N GLN A 108 -8.13 0.52 5.80
CA GLN A 108 -8.76 1.75 6.26
C GLN A 108 -8.71 1.81 7.78
N THR A 109 -8.21 2.91 8.31
CA THR A 109 -8.28 3.23 9.73
C THR A 109 -9.34 4.30 9.94
N HIS A 110 -10.25 4.07 10.88
CA HIS A 110 -11.11 5.15 11.38
C HIS A 110 -10.25 6.08 12.22
N LEU A 111 -10.09 7.32 11.76
CA LEU A 111 -9.62 8.40 12.61
C LEU A 111 -10.72 8.62 13.65
N ALA A 112 -10.47 8.23 14.89
CA ALA A 112 -11.34 8.64 15.98
C ALA A 112 -11.26 10.18 16.04
N GLN A 113 -12.38 10.85 15.78
CA GLN A 113 -12.50 12.23 16.21
C GLN A 113 -12.60 12.17 17.72
N GLU A 114 -11.53 12.51 18.42
CA GLU A 114 -11.65 12.89 19.82
C GLU A 114 -12.53 14.15 19.85
N GLU A 115 -13.82 13.99 20.12
CA GLU A 115 -14.64 15.08 20.63
C GLU A 115 -14.04 15.45 21.99
N VAL A 116 -13.22 16.50 21.99
CA VAL A 116 -12.83 17.18 23.23
C VAL A 116 -14.11 17.82 23.77
N ALA A 117 -14.72 17.16 24.73
CA ALA A 117 -15.88 17.64 25.48
C ALA A 117 -15.54 18.87 26.34
#